data_AF-A0A1I2MXF9-F1
#
_entry.id   AF-A0A1I2MXF9-F1
#
_cell.length_a   1.000
_cell.length_b   1.000
_cell.length_c   1.000
_cell.angle_alpha   90.00
_cell.angle_beta   90.00
_cell.angle_gamma   90.00
#
_symmetry.space_group_name_H-M   'P 1'
#
loop_
_entity.id
_entity.type
_entity.pdbx_description
1 polymer ?
#
loop_
_entity_poly.entity_id
_entity_poly.type
_entity_poly.pdbx_seq_one_letter_code
_entity_poly.pdbx_strand_id
1 'polypeptide(L)'
;MSDLRTYRQEIDAIDEQLSCLLNRRMNISRSVALFKEKHGCAVLDCSREKEIIQKARDRSARDELKTYQEAFFKHLMKLSRDYQQRLVETK
;
A
#
# COMPACT_ATOMS: atom_id res chain seq x y z
N MET A 1 10.76 24.94 -23.55
CA MET A 1 9.86 24.40 -22.50
C MET A 1 10.74 24.08 -21.31
N SER A 2 10.44 24.55 -20.11
CA SER A 2 11.33 24.34 -18.96
C SER A 2 11.36 22.86 -18.57
N ASP A 3 12.55 22.31 -18.35
CA ASP A 3 12.75 20.90 -18.01
C ASP A 3 11.89 20.48 -16.79
N LEU A 4 11.65 21.41 -15.86
CA LEU A 4 10.77 21.22 -14.71
C LEU A 4 9.33 20.85 -15.09
N ARG A 5 8.77 21.41 -16.16
CA ARG A 5 7.42 21.08 -16.62
C ARG A 5 7.37 19.65 -17.14
N THR A 6 8.38 19.23 -17.89
CA THR A 6 8.48 17.87 -18.42
C THR A 6 8.58 16.85 -17.28
N TYR A 7 9.47 17.09 -16.30
CA TYR A 7 9.60 16.20 -15.14
C TYR A 7 8.29 16.09 -14.34
N ARG A 8 7.53 17.18 -14.20
CA ARG A 8 6.22 17.14 -13.52
C ARG A 8 5.19 16.31 -14.29
N GLN A 9 5.16 16.41 -15.62
CA GLN A 9 4.26 15.60 -16.45
C GLN A 9 4.58 14.10 -16.33
N GLU A 10 5.85 13.74 -16.24
CA GLU A 10 6.26 12.35 -15.99
C GLU A 10 5.80 11.87 -14.60
N ILE A 11 5.95 12.71 -13.57
CA ILE A 11 5.45 12.40 -12.22
C ILE A 11 3.92 12.23 -12.23
N ASP A 12 3.18 13.14 -12.87
CA ASP A 12 1.72 13.07 -12.95
C ASP A 12 1.26 11.74 -13.59
N ALA A 13 1.95 11.29 -14.65
CA ALA A 13 1.66 10.02 -15.31
C ALA A 13 1.99 8.79 -14.43
N ILE A 14 3.01 8.88 -13.56
CA ILE A 14 3.32 7.84 -12.57
C ILE A 14 2.26 7.83 -11.47
N ASP A 15 1.84 8.99 -10.98
CA ASP A 15 0.86 9.14 -9.92
C ASP A 15 -0.51 8.60 -10.34
N GLU A 16 -0.90 8.79 -11.61
CA GLU A 16 -2.10 8.17 -12.16
C GLU A 16 -2.05 6.63 -12.08
N GLN A 17 -0.91 6.03 -12.44
CA GLN A 17 -0.72 4.58 -12.34
C GLN A 17 -0.73 4.11 -10.88
N LEU A 18 -0.07 4.85 -9.98
CA LEU A 18 -0.09 4.55 -8.55
C LEU A 18 -1.51 4.59 -7.98
N SER A 19 -2.34 5.55 -8.40
CA SER A 19 -3.75 5.65 -8.02
C SER A 19 -4.56 4.43 -8.48
N CYS A 20 -4.41 4.04 -9.74
CA CYS A 20 -5.05 2.82 -10.28
C CYS A 20 -4.64 1.56 -9.51
N LEU A 21 -3.34 1.40 -9.22
CA LEU A 21 -2.82 0.26 -8.46
C LEU A 21 -3.31 0.26 -7.01
N LEU A 22 -3.37 1.43 -6.37
CA LEU A 22 -3.87 1.59 -5.02
C LEU A 22 -5.34 1.17 -4.93
N ASN A 23 -6.18 1.64 -5.85
CA ASN A 23 -7.60 1.27 -5.91
C ASN A 23 -7.79 -0.25 -6.06
N ARG A 24 -7.05 -0.86 -7.00
CA ARG A 24 -7.09 -2.33 -7.17
C ARG A 24 -6.65 -3.06 -5.90
N ARG A 25 -5.59 -2.58 -5.23
CA ARG A 25 -5.11 -3.15 -3.98
C ARG A 25 -6.14 -3.02 -2.85
N MET A 26 -6.83 -1.87 -2.75
CA MET A 26 -7.86 -1.64 -1.73
C MET A 26 -9.10 -2.53 -1.95
N ASN A 27 -9.49 -2.79 -3.20
CA ASN A 27 -10.54 -3.76 -3.51
C ASN A 27 -10.19 -5.17 -3.00
N ILE A 28 -8.94 -5.61 -3.18
CA ILE A 28 -8.48 -6.88 -2.61
C ILE A 28 -8.44 -6.81 -1.08
N SER A 29 -8.01 -5.69 -0.50
CA SER A 29 -8.01 -5.49 0.95
C SER A 29 -9.41 -5.63 1.56
N ARG A 30 -10.45 -5.16 0.85
CA ARG A 30 -11.86 -5.39 1.23
C ARG A 30 -12.22 -6.87 1.25
N SER A 31 -11.86 -7.62 0.21
CA SER A 31 -12.09 -9.07 0.18
C SER A 31 -11.35 -9.79 1.33
N VAL A 32 -10.14 -9.35 1.67
CA VAL A 32 -9.39 -9.86 2.82
C VAL A 32 -10.10 -9.55 4.13
N ALA A 33 -10.64 -8.34 4.32
CA ALA A 33 -11.43 -8.00 5.51
C ALA A 33 -12.62 -8.95 5.69
N LEU A 34 -13.44 -9.13 4.64
CA LEU A 34 -14.62 -10.00 4.69
C LEU A 34 -14.24 -11.47 4.96
N PHE A 35 -13.12 -11.92 4.39
CA PHE A 35 -12.60 -13.24 4.66
C PHE A 35 -12.19 -13.37 6.13
N LYS A 36 -11.41 -12.42 6.66
CA LYS A 36 -10.94 -12.44 8.06
C LYS A 36 -12.10 -12.39 9.04
N GLU A 37 -13.09 -11.53 8.81
CA GLU A 37 -14.33 -11.42 9.59
C GLU A 37 -15.04 -12.77 9.65
N LYS A 38 -15.28 -13.41 8.50
CA LYS A 38 -15.97 -14.71 8.42
C LYS A 38 -15.25 -15.83 9.19
N HIS A 39 -13.93 -15.76 9.31
CA HIS A 39 -13.10 -16.79 9.96
C HIS A 39 -12.61 -16.36 11.36
N GLY A 40 -13.11 -15.25 11.92
CA GLY A 40 -12.70 -14.76 13.24
C GLY A 40 -11.23 -14.35 13.35
N CYS A 41 -10.59 -14.01 12.23
CA CYS A 41 -9.19 -13.59 12.18
C CYS A 41 -9.06 -12.07 12.45
N ALA A 42 -7.99 -11.68 13.14
CA ALA A 42 -7.70 -10.26 13.39
C ALA A 42 -7.29 -9.52 12.09
N VAL A 43 -7.70 -8.26 11.99
CA VAL A 43 -7.30 -7.36 10.88
C VAL A 43 -5.78 -7.14 10.88
N LEU A 44 -5.19 -6.95 12.05
CA LEU A 44 -3.74 -6.83 12.22
C LEU A 44 -3.06 -8.20 12.07
N ASP A 45 -2.13 -8.29 11.13
CA ASP A 45 -1.23 -9.42 10.96
C ASP A 45 0.22 -8.92 10.91
N CYS A 46 0.84 -8.86 12.09
CA CYS A 46 2.20 -8.33 12.24
C CYS A 46 3.25 -9.12 11.45
N SER A 47 3.06 -10.43 11.29
CA SER A 47 4.00 -11.28 10.56
C SER A 47 3.95 -10.95 9.07
N ARG A 48 2.73 -10.89 8.51
CA ARG A 48 2.51 -10.59 7.10
C ARG A 48 2.98 -9.19 6.73
N GLU A 49 2.75 -8.20 7.60
CA GLU A 49 3.20 -6.83 7.33
C GLU A 49 4.72 -6.70 7.31
N LYS A 50 5.41 -7.33 8.26
CA LYS A 50 6.89 -7.37 8.29
C LYS A 50 7.42 -7.99 7.00
N GLU A 51 6.82 -9.09 6.54
CA GLU A 51 7.22 -9.75 5.30
C GLU A 51 7.05 -8.84 4.07
N ILE A 52 5.92 -8.12 3.96
CA ILE A 52 5.67 -7.19 2.85
C ILE A 52 6.69 -6.04 2.86
N ILE A 53 6.95 -5.45 4.02
CA ILE A 53 7.89 -4.34 4.18
C ILE A 53 9.31 -4.79 3.82
N GLN A 54 9.73 -5.96 4.31
CA GLN A 54 11.05 -6.51 3.99
C GLN A 54 11.19 -6.78 2.49
N LYS A 55 10.18 -7.40 1.87
CA LYS A 55 10.17 -7.63 0.42
C LYS A 55 10.22 -6.33 -0.39
N ALA A 56 9.56 -5.26 0.07
CA ALA A 56 9.64 -3.96 -0.59
C ALA A 56 11.04 -3.36 -0.50
N ARG A 57 11.66 -3.45 0.68
CA ARG A 57 13.04 -3.02 0.91
C ARG A 57 14.03 -3.76 0.01
N ASP A 58 13.89 -5.08 -0.10
CA ASP A 58 14.79 -5.93 -0.88
C ASP A 58 14.63 -5.74 -2.40
N ARG A 59 13.44 -5.34 -2.86
CA ARG A 59 13.18 -5.01 -4.27
C ARG A 59 13.74 -3.65 -4.69
N SER A 60 14.08 -2.79 -3.75
CA SER A 60 14.64 -1.47 -4.07
C SER A 60 16.04 -1.63 -4.67
N ALA A 61 16.18 -1.28 -5.95
CA ALA A 61 17.46 -1.37 -6.67
C ALA A 61 18.53 -0.39 -6.15
N ARG A 62 18.12 0.66 -5.42
CA ARG A 62 18.99 1.69 -4.87
C ARG A 62 18.90 1.68 -3.35
N ASP A 63 20.06 1.69 -2.69
CA ASP A 63 20.14 1.68 -1.23
C ASP A 63 19.51 2.92 -0.60
N GLU A 64 19.72 4.09 -1.20
CA GLU A 64 19.11 5.35 -0.74
C GLU A 64 17.57 5.31 -0.76
N LEU A 65 16.96 4.51 -1.64
CA LEU A 65 15.50 4.39 -1.77
C LEU A 65 14.89 3.36 -0.80
N LYS A 66 15.71 2.52 -0.16
CA LYS A 66 15.23 1.46 0.75
C LYS A 66 14.42 2.02 1.91
N THR A 67 14.90 3.10 2.53
CA THR A 67 14.21 3.75 3.66
C THR A 67 12.87 4.35 3.23
N TYR A 68 12.81 4.95 2.04
CA TYR A 68 11.58 5.52 1.50
C TYR A 68 10.56 4.43 1.12
N GLN A 69 11.01 3.32 0.53
CA GLN A 69 10.16 2.15 0.26
C GLN A 69 9.57 1.59 1.55
N GLU A 70 10.41 1.39 2.57
CA GLU A 70 9.96 0.89 3.87
C GLU A 70 8.89 1.82 4.50
N ALA A 71 9.11 3.13 4.48
CA ALA A 71 8.16 4.10 5.00
C ALA A 71 6.82 4.08 4.23
N PHE A 72 6.88 4.04 2.89
CA PHE A 72 5.71 3.94 2.03
C PHE A 72 4.88 2.69 2.33
N PHE A 73 5.51 1.52 2.38
CA PHE A 73 4.80 0.26 2.62
C PHE A 73 4.24 0.16 4.05
N LYS A 74 4.93 0.70 5.05
CA LYS A 74 4.38 0.84 6.42
C LYS A 74 3.09 1.67 6.41
N HIS A 75 3.10 2.82 5.75
CA HIS A 75 1.93 3.68 5.66
C HIS A 75 0.80 3.01 4.87
N LEU A 76 1.14 2.36 3.75
CA LEU A 76 0.18 1.60 2.94
C LEU A 76 -0.49 0.47 3.74
N MET A 77 0.27 -0.26 4.58
CA MET A 77 -0.31 -1.28 5.45
C MET A 77 -1.26 -0.66 6.48
N LYS A 78 -0.89 0.48 7.08
CA LYS A 78 -1.78 1.22 7.98
C LYS A 78 -3.10 1.57 7.30
N LEU A 79 -3.07 2.20 6.13
CA LEU A 79 -4.28 2.52 5.37
C LEU A 79 -5.12 1.29 5.05
N SER A 80 -4.47 0.16 4.75
CA SER A 80 -5.16 -1.11 4.49
C SER A 80 -5.92 -1.60 5.72
N ARG A 81 -5.30 -1.52 6.90
CA ARG A 81 -5.94 -1.91 8.16
C ARG A 81 -7.07 -0.97 8.52
N ASP A 82 -6.86 0.33 8.41
CA ASP A 82 -7.87 1.34 8.70
C ASP A 82 -9.12 1.12 7.82
N TYR A 83 -8.92 0.81 6.53
CA TYR A 83 -10.03 0.47 5.63
C TYR A 83 -10.72 -0.85 5.97
N GLN A 84 -9.95 -1.90 6.30
CA GLN A 84 -10.49 -3.19 6.73
C GLN A 84 -11.31 -3.05 8.02
N GLN A 85 -10.78 -2.33 9.00
CA GLN A 85 -11.43 -2.11 10.29
C GLN A 85 -12.77 -1.38 10.11
N ARG A 86 -12.79 -0.29 9.32
CA ARG A 86 -14.02 0.43 8.99
C ARG A 86 -15.09 -0.50 8.38
N LEU A 87 -14.69 -1.41 7.49
CA LEU A 87 -15.63 -2.33 6.84
C LEU A 87 -16.24 -3.36 7.79
N VAL A 88 -15.49 -3.78 8.82
CA VAL A 88 -15.94 -4.75 9.83
C VAL A 88 -16.75 -4.07 10.93
N GLU A 89 -16.43 -2.82 11.29
CA GLU A 89 -17.16 -2.03 12.30
C GLU A 89 -18.49 -1.45 11.82
N THR A 90 -18.67 -1.22 10.51
CA THR A 90 -19.88 -0.56 9.97
C THR A 90 -21.04 -1.57 9.72
N LYS A 91 -21.18 -2.61 10.55
CA LYS A 91 -22.33 -3.53 10.55
C LYS A 91 -22.96 -3.55 11.93
#